data_AF-A0A3M3ET57-F1
#
_entry.id   AF-A0A3M3ET57-F1
#
_cell.length_a   1.000
_cell.length_b   1.000
_cell.length_c   1.000
_cell.angle_alpha   90.00
_cell.angle_beta   90.00
_cell.angle_gamma   90.00
#
_symmetry.space_group_name_H-M   'P 1'
#
loop_
_entity.id
_entity.type
_entity.pdbx_description
1 polymer ?
#
loop_
_entity_poly.entity_id
_entity_poly.type
_entity_poly.pdbx_seq_one_letter_code
_entity_poly.pdbx_strand_id
1 'polypeptide(L)'
;MYSLQWNINSYSNAPIQANHADLRQGAIFHVPANWRLAQVTHTGTGETEIVQVRVAGIGSMYFLPVSVIDLVGGGVDMGTAHAMLWGSTWKYAPAPCRSSSQSSLNDRAYSFFWKTPVEGSCAKRARYLIPGMEYTSMNFAYELRTPNPLKMSSGQYTGSLVYGIGPGQDFDFGDLMIPNESVITLNFKLDVEHTLKVEIPPGGNRVELVPQEGWQAWLNSGSKPTRLFRDQRFHISASSRFKMRLECQHVSGNTCAISETGTGHAVPVDIKVTLPEGLTDAGGQPVDQRPLRLDGSGTELFQPGFYVDRRLGMLHFEVARGSVEEMLDSGAKAYTGSVTVIWDSEV
;
A
#
# COMPACT_ATOMS: atom_id res chain seq x y z
N MET A 1 -8.09 -13.49 1.40
CA MET A 1 -9.50 -13.06 1.38
C MET A 1 -9.84 -12.68 2.79
N TYR A 2 -10.21 -11.42 3.00
CA TYR A 2 -10.59 -10.91 4.33
C TYR A 2 -12.10 -11.02 4.47
N SER A 3 -12.57 -11.31 5.69
CA SER A 3 -13.99 -11.40 6.01
C SER A 3 -14.32 -10.53 7.21
N LEU A 4 -15.49 -9.91 7.18
CA LEU A 4 -16.06 -9.18 8.30
C LEU A 4 -17.35 -9.89 8.71
N GLN A 5 -17.51 -10.11 10.01
CA GLN A 5 -18.77 -10.53 10.60
C GLN A 5 -19.44 -9.30 11.19
N TRP A 6 -20.74 -9.16 10.95
CA TRP A 6 -21.55 -8.10 11.54
C TRP A 6 -22.67 -8.68 12.42
N ASN A 7 -23.16 -7.85 13.34
CA ASN A 7 -24.24 -8.21 14.26
C ASN A 7 -25.62 -7.90 13.66
N ILE A 8 -25.82 -8.26 12.39
CA ILE A 8 -27.08 -8.08 11.67
C ILE A 8 -27.72 -9.45 11.51
N ASN A 9 -28.93 -9.58 12.04
CA ASN A 9 -29.75 -10.76 11.91
C ASN A 9 -30.92 -10.45 10.98
N SER A 10 -31.38 -11.43 10.21
CA SER A 10 -32.58 -11.31 9.39
C SER A 10 -33.61 -12.34 9.78
N TYR A 11 -34.87 -11.93 9.85
CA TYR A 11 -35.97 -12.77 10.31
C TYR A 11 -36.99 -12.92 9.20
N SER A 12 -37.53 -14.13 9.03
CA SER A 12 -38.65 -14.35 8.13
C SER A 12 -39.89 -13.61 8.67
N ASN A 13 -40.49 -12.73 7.89
CA ASN A 13 -41.75 -12.05 8.23
C ASN A 13 -43.00 -12.91 7.96
N ALA A 14 -42.86 -14.05 7.28
CA ALA A 14 -43.90 -15.04 7.02
C ALA A 14 -43.30 -16.44 6.77
N PRO A 15 -44.12 -17.52 6.83
CA PRO A 15 -43.66 -18.87 6.49
C PRO A 15 -43.19 -18.99 5.03
N ILE A 16 -42.09 -19.69 4.80
CA ILE A 16 -41.59 -19.98 3.45
C ILE A 16 -42.36 -21.18 2.90
N GLN A 17 -43.14 -20.94 1.84
CA GLN A 17 -43.98 -21.96 1.24
C GLN A 17 -43.17 -23.03 0.52
N ALA A 18 -43.62 -24.28 0.62
CA ALA A 18 -43.01 -25.39 -0.12
C ALA A 18 -43.12 -25.14 -1.63
N ASN A 19 -42.02 -25.37 -2.35
CA ASN A 19 -41.91 -25.26 -3.81
C ASN A 19 -42.40 -23.91 -4.37
N HIS A 20 -42.17 -22.82 -3.63
CA HIS A 20 -42.49 -21.47 -4.05
C HIS A 20 -41.96 -21.16 -5.48
N ALA A 21 -42.84 -20.60 -6.32
CA ALA A 21 -42.53 -20.29 -7.72
C ALA A 21 -41.55 -19.12 -7.83
N ASP A 22 -41.86 -18.03 -7.11
CA ASP A 22 -41.01 -16.85 -7.00
C ASP A 22 -39.85 -17.11 -6.02
N LEU A 23 -38.61 -16.95 -6.48
CA LEU A 23 -37.41 -17.17 -5.67
C LEU A 23 -37.26 -16.14 -4.55
N ARG A 24 -37.88 -14.95 -4.66
CA ARG A 24 -37.86 -13.93 -3.60
C ARG A 24 -38.71 -14.29 -2.39
N GLN A 25 -39.62 -15.25 -2.54
CA GLN A 25 -40.45 -15.82 -1.47
C GLN A 25 -39.74 -16.98 -0.73
N GLY A 26 -38.40 -16.98 -0.70
CA GLY A 26 -37.60 -18.00 -0.03
C GLY A 26 -36.19 -17.50 0.28
N ALA A 27 -35.23 -18.43 0.38
CA ALA A 27 -33.85 -18.10 0.70
C ALA A 27 -33.10 -17.61 -0.55
N ILE A 28 -32.88 -16.30 -0.65
CA ILE A 28 -32.13 -15.67 -1.74
C ILE A 28 -31.07 -14.74 -1.15
N PHE A 29 -29.93 -14.64 -1.83
CA PHE A 29 -28.87 -13.71 -1.48
C PHE A 29 -28.43 -12.97 -2.73
N HIS A 30 -28.58 -11.66 -2.72
CA HIS A 30 -28.00 -10.74 -3.69
C HIS A 30 -27.11 -9.77 -2.91
N VAL A 31 -25.88 -9.60 -3.37
CA VAL A 31 -24.88 -8.76 -2.70
C VAL A 31 -24.11 -7.95 -3.74
N PRO A 32 -23.55 -6.78 -3.37
CA PRO A 32 -22.89 -5.88 -4.30
C PRO A 32 -21.49 -6.41 -4.66
N ALA A 33 -21.44 -7.39 -5.56
CA ALA A 33 -20.22 -8.06 -5.98
C ALA A 33 -19.42 -7.29 -7.03
N ASN A 34 -19.98 -6.20 -7.56
CA ASN A 34 -19.29 -5.25 -8.43
C ASN A 34 -18.43 -4.27 -7.63
N TRP A 35 -17.39 -3.73 -8.28
CA TRP A 35 -16.52 -2.72 -7.67
C TRP A 35 -17.28 -1.42 -7.44
N ARG A 36 -17.39 -1.01 -6.18
CA ARG A 36 -17.90 0.31 -5.78
C ARG A 36 -16.75 1.22 -5.41
N LEU A 37 -16.89 2.48 -5.77
CA LEU A 37 -15.89 3.52 -5.50
C LEU A 37 -16.21 4.17 -4.14
N ALA A 38 -15.19 4.28 -3.31
CA ALA A 38 -15.21 5.02 -2.05
C ALA A 38 -14.14 6.11 -2.14
N GLN A 39 -14.57 7.37 -2.05
CA GLN A 39 -13.65 8.50 -1.99
C GLN A 39 -13.06 8.58 -0.59
N VAL A 40 -11.74 8.72 -0.51
CA VAL A 40 -11.01 9.03 0.72
C VAL A 40 -10.36 10.40 0.57
N THR A 41 -10.34 11.18 1.65
CA THR A 41 -9.89 12.57 1.64
C THR A 41 -8.78 12.75 2.66
N HIS A 42 -7.67 13.37 2.26
CA HIS A 42 -6.55 13.69 3.12
C HIS A 42 -6.99 14.71 4.19
N THR A 43 -6.74 14.42 5.47
CA THR A 43 -7.25 15.23 6.59
C THR A 43 -6.63 16.63 6.71
N GLY A 44 -5.38 16.80 6.26
CA GLY A 44 -4.67 18.09 6.23
C GLY A 44 -4.88 18.93 4.96
N THR A 45 -4.60 18.36 3.78
CA THR A 45 -4.61 19.07 2.49
C THR A 45 -5.95 19.08 1.76
N GLY A 46 -6.87 18.16 2.06
CA GLY A 46 -8.12 17.98 1.32
C GLY A 46 -7.98 17.22 -0.01
N GLU A 47 -6.79 16.71 -0.34
CA GLU A 47 -6.55 15.87 -1.52
C GLU A 47 -7.44 14.62 -1.48
N THR A 48 -8.00 14.22 -2.63
CA THR A 48 -8.95 13.10 -2.71
C THR A 48 -8.40 11.95 -3.55
N GLU A 49 -8.62 10.73 -3.07
CA GLU A 49 -8.23 9.50 -3.74
C GLU A 49 -9.37 8.48 -3.74
N ILE A 50 -9.28 7.46 -4.59
CA ILE A 50 -10.34 6.44 -4.73
C ILE A 50 -9.85 5.08 -4.24
N VAL A 51 -10.57 4.54 -3.26
CA VAL A 51 -10.53 3.12 -2.88
C VAL A 51 -11.67 2.42 -3.58
N GLN A 52 -11.43 1.24 -4.14
CA GLN A 52 -12.51 0.40 -4.66
C GLN A 52 -12.72 -0.80 -3.75
N VAL A 53 -13.98 -1.15 -3.49
CA VAL A 53 -14.37 -2.32 -2.70
C VAL A 53 -15.42 -3.12 -3.44
N ARG A 54 -15.36 -4.45 -3.33
CA ARG A 54 -16.43 -5.34 -3.77
C ARG A 54 -16.65 -6.46 -2.79
N VAL A 55 -17.88 -6.98 -2.73
CA VAL A 55 -18.22 -8.16 -1.93
C VAL A 55 -17.89 -9.43 -2.71
N ALA A 56 -16.94 -10.22 -2.19
CA ALA A 56 -16.45 -11.45 -2.83
C ALA A 56 -17.08 -12.73 -2.26
N GLY A 57 -17.85 -12.61 -1.17
CA GLY A 57 -18.64 -13.73 -0.65
C GLY A 57 -19.56 -13.30 0.48
N ILE A 58 -20.52 -14.14 0.81
CA ILE A 58 -21.52 -13.97 1.86
C ILE A 58 -21.68 -15.29 2.62
N GLY A 59 -21.80 -15.21 3.92
CA GLY A 59 -22.03 -16.33 4.81
C GLY A 59 -22.95 -15.96 5.95
N SER A 60 -23.59 -16.97 6.51
CA SER A 60 -24.49 -16.85 7.65
C SER A 60 -24.73 -18.24 8.23
N MET A 61 -25.44 -18.29 9.35
CA MET A 61 -26.08 -19.50 9.85
C MET A 61 -27.59 -19.30 9.80
N TYR A 62 -28.30 -20.13 9.01
CA TYR A 62 -29.76 -20.14 9.11
C TYR A 62 -30.20 -20.98 10.30
N PHE A 63 -31.28 -20.56 10.95
CA PHE A 63 -31.93 -21.26 12.05
C PHE A 63 -33.40 -21.52 11.73
N LEU A 64 -33.87 -22.71 12.12
CA LEU A 64 -35.24 -23.18 12.01
C LEU A 64 -35.85 -23.28 13.42
N PRO A 65 -37.14 -22.93 13.60
CA PRO A 65 -37.80 -22.99 14.90
C PRO A 65 -38.05 -24.42 15.39
N VAL A 66 -38.02 -25.39 14.49
CA VAL A 66 -38.22 -26.82 14.74
C VAL A 66 -37.12 -27.64 14.08
N SER A 67 -36.97 -28.90 14.48
CA SER A 67 -35.99 -29.80 13.88
C SER A 67 -36.26 -29.98 12.39
N VAL A 68 -35.20 -29.92 11.58
CA VAL A 68 -35.26 -30.20 10.15
C VAL A 68 -35.74 -31.62 9.87
N ILE A 69 -35.47 -32.56 10.78
CA ILE A 69 -35.88 -33.96 10.66
C ILE A 69 -37.41 -34.04 10.70
N ASP A 70 -38.05 -33.29 11.60
CA ASP A 70 -39.52 -33.25 11.72
C ASP A 70 -40.15 -32.56 10.51
N LEU A 71 -39.54 -31.49 10.00
CA LEU A 71 -40.03 -30.76 8.81
C LEU A 71 -40.11 -31.62 7.56
N VAL A 72 -39.20 -32.58 7.41
CA VAL A 72 -39.15 -33.47 6.24
C VAL A 72 -39.87 -34.82 6.46
N GLY A 73 -40.54 -35.00 7.60
CA GLY A 73 -41.36 -36.18 7.90
C GLY A 73 -40.67 -37.29 8.70
N GLY A 74 -39.46 -37.05 9.23
CA GLY A 74 -38.74 -38.00 10.09
C GLY A 74 -38.01 -39.13 9.35
N GLY A 75 -37.38 -40.02 10.12
CA GLY A 75 -36.80 -41.28 9.60
C GLY A 75 -35.49 -41.17 8.83
N VAL A 76 -34.85 -40.01 8.83
CA VAL A 76 -33.56 -39.75 8.16
C VAL A 76 -32.58 -39.06 9.09
N ASP A 77 -31.28 -39.16 8.78
CA ASP A 77 -30.27 -38.38 9.50
C ASP A 77 -30.37 -36.89 9.16
N MET A 78 -29.80 -36.07 10.04
CA MET A 78 -29.81 -34.62 9.97
C MET A 78 -29.21 -34.05 8.67
N GLY A 79 -28.14 -34.63 8.14
CA GLY A 79 -27.52 -34.16 6.89
C GLY A 79 -28.44 -34.39 5.69
N THR A 80 -29.05 -35.57 5.65
CA THR A 80 -30.06 -35.94 4.66
C THR A 80 -31.31 -35.06 4.77
N ALA A 81 -31.79 -34.77 5.98
CA ALA A 81 -32.94 -33.90 6.19
C ALA A 81 -32.72 -32.48 5.65
N HIS A 82 -31.56 -31.86 5.93
CA HIS A 82 -31.21 -30.56 5.35
C HIS A 82 -31.13 -30.60 3.81
N ALA A 83 -30.60 -31.69 3.24
CA ALA A 83 -30.57 -31.88 1.79
C ALA A 83 -31.98 -32.05 1.20
N MET A 84 -32.89 -32.76 1.87
CA MET A 84 -34.28 -32.92 1.45
C MET A 84 -35.03 -31.58 1.50
N LEU A 85 -34.85 -30.79 2.57
CA LEU A 85 -35.50 -29.50 2.73
C LEU A 85 -35.21 -28.54 1.57
N TRP A 86 -33.96 -28.52 1.08
CA TRP A 86 -33.48 -27.55 0.09
C TRP A 86 -33.15 -28.15 -1.29
N GLY A 87 -33.37 -29.45 -1.47
CA GLY A 87 -32.92 -30.24 -2.64
C GLY A 87 -31.41 -30.50 -2.71
N SER A 88 -30.59 -29.78 -1.94
CA SER A 88 -29.17 -30.00 -1.71
C SER A 88 -28.74 -29.22 -0.47
N THR A 89 -27.68 -29.65 0.21
CA THR A 89 -27.18 -28.93 1.39
C THR A 89 -26.65 -27.54 1.03
N TRP A 90 -26.55 -26.66 2.02
CA TRP A 90 -26.04 -25.29 1.82
C TRP A 90 -24.52 -25.21 1.71
N LYS A 91 -23.80 -26.34 1.80
CA LYS A 91 -22.43 -26.44 1.29
C LYS A 91 -22.36 -26.11 -0.21
N TYR A 92 -23.39 -26.48 -0.97
CA TYR A 92 -23.46 -26.24 -2.41
C TYR A 92 -24.21 -24.95 -2.71
N ALA A 93 -23.49 -23.94 -3.19
CA ALA A 93 -24.08 -22.67 -3.59
C ALA A 93 -24.82 -22.82 -4.93
N PRO A 94 -26.02 -22.25 -5.08
CA PRO A 94 -26.66 -22.12 -6.38
C PRO A 94 -25.94 -21.07 -7.23
N ALA A 95 -25.90 -21.27 -8.56
CA ALA A 95 -25.34 -20.30 -9.49
C ALA A 95 -26.10 -18.95 -9.40
N PRO A 96 -25.44 -17.79 -9.62
CA PRO A 96 -24.04 -17.63 -10.07
C PRO A 96 -23.00 -17.69 -8.93
N CYS A 97 -23.45 -17.86 -7.68
CA CYS A 97 -22.56 -18.02 -6.53
C CYS A 97 -21.80 -19.35 -6.61
N ARG A 98 -20.66 -19.43 -5.93
CA ARG A 98 -19.79 -20.63 -5.91
C ARG A 98 -19.64 -21.15 -4.48
N SER A 99 -19.66 -22.47 -4.35
CA SER A 99 -19.46 -23.15 -3.07
C SER A 99 -18.11 -22.80 -2.45
N SER A 100 -18.07 -22.78 -1.12
CA SER A 100 -16.82 -22.82 -0.33
C SER A 100 -16.72 -24.14 0.42
N SER A 101 -15.61 -24.36 1.13
CA SER A 101 -15.42 -25.52 2.00
C SER A 101 -16.05 -25.35 3.38
N GLN A 102 -16.58 -24.17 3.72
CA GLN A 102 -17.06 -23.86 5.06
C GLN A 102 -18.54 -24.23 5.21
N SER A 103 -18.82 -25.23 6.03
CA SER A 103 -20.16 -25.57 6.46
C SER A 103 -20.14 -26.36 7.76
N SER A 104 -21.08 -26.08 8.66
CA SER A 104 -21.41 -26.90 9.81
C SER A 104 -22.93 -26.94 9.97
N LEU A 105 -23.46 -27.94 10.64
CA LEU A 105 -24.90 -28.12 10.76
C LEU A 105 -25.26 -28.81 12.08
N ASN A 106 -26.47 -28.53 12.56
CA ASN A 106 -27.16 -29.29 13.59
C ASN A 106 -28.62 -29.53 13.15
N ASP A 107 -29.47 -30.06 14.02
CA ASP A 107 -30.87 -30.38 13.69
C ASP A 107 -31.74 -29.16 13.40
N ARG A 108 -31.32 -27.95 13.79
CA ARG A 108 -32.08 -26.71 13.59
C ARG A 108 -31.37 -25.66 12.75
N ALA A 109 -30.09 -25.84 12.46
CA ALA A 109 -29.29 -24.80 11.88
C ALA A 109 -28.22 -25.31 10.93
N TYR A 110 -27.82 -24.44 10.01
CA TYR A 110 -26.79 -24.73 9.02
C TYR A 110 -25.97 -23.46 8.75
N SER A 111 -24.68 -23.53 9.01
CA SER A 111 -23.73 -22.49 8.64
C SER A 111 -23.20 -22.72 7.23
N PHE A 112 -23.06 -21.64 6.48
CA PHE A 112 -22.58 -21.68 5.11
C PHE A 112 -21.78 -20.43 4.79
N PHE A 113 -20.94 -20.55 3.77
CA PHE A 113 -20.29 -19.42 3.13
C PHE A 113 -20.24 -19.65 1.62
N TRP A 114 -20.77 -18.72 0.85
CA TRP A 114 -20.78 -18.75 -0.61
C TRP A 114 -19.93 -17.62 -1.18
N LYS A 115 -19.17 -17.91 -2.23
CA LYS A 115 -18.41 -16.91 -2.98
C LYS A 115 -19.33 -16.25 -4.02
N THR A 116 -19.15 -14.97 -4.24
CA THR A 116 -19.96 -14.14 -5.15
C THR A 116 -19.04 -13.54 -6.21
N PRO A 117 -18.61 -14.32 -7.22
CA PRO A 117 -17.59 -13.87 -8.18
C PRO A 117 -18.10 -12.80 -9.16
N VAL A 118 -19.42 -12.73 -9.33
CA VAL A 118 -20.14 -11.79 -10.19
C VAL A 118 -21.40 -11.33 -9.47
N GLU A 119 -21.90 -10.15 -9.83
CA GLU A 119 -23.18 -9.65 -9.32
C GLU A 119 -24.34 -10.49 -9.86
N GLY A 120 -25.23 -10.90 -8.96
CA GLY A 120 -26.36 -11.77 -9.27
C GLY A 120 -26.86 -12.49 -8.02
N SER A 121 -28.11 -12.96 -8.09
CA SER A 121 -28.78 -13.55 -6.94
C SER A 121 -28.59 -15.07 -6.90
N CYS A 122 -28.14 -15.60 -5.76
CA CYS A 122 -28.15 -17.04 -5.49
C CYS A 122 -29.33 -17.42 -4.58
N ALA A 123 -30.20 -18.28 -5.08
CA ALA A 123 -31.42 -18.69 -4.38
C ALA A 123 -31.52 -20.21 -4.17
N LYS A 124 -31.95 -20.62 -2.98
CA LYS A 124 -32.38 -21.99 -2.67
C LYS A 124 -33.91 -22.01 -2.60
N ARG A 125 -34.51 -23.03 -3.22
CA ARG A 125 -35.96 -23.27 -3.15
C ARG A 125 -36.26 -24.28 -2.04
N ALA A 126 -37.12 -23.92 -1.10
CA ALA A 126 -37.60 -24.85 -0.09
C ALA A 126 -38.53 -25.91 -0.72
N ARG A 127 -38.36 -27.18 -0.38
CA ARG A 127 -39.21 -28.29 -0.85
C ARG A 127 -40.33 -28.65 0.13
N TYR A 128 -40.21 -28.17 1.36
CA TYR A 128 -41.15 -28.36 2.46
C TYR A 128 -41.49 -27.00 3.06
N LEU A 129 -42.62 -26.90 3.77
CA LEU A 129 -43.04 -25.69 4.46
C LEU A 129 -42.06 -25.39 5.60
N ILE A 130 -41.55 -24.16 5.66
CA ILE A 130 -40.73 -23.70 6.77
C ILE A 130 -41.54 -22.65 7.55
N PRO A 131 -41.98 -22.95 8.79
CA PRO A 131 -42.85 -22.04 9.58
C PRO A 131 -42.22 -20.68 9.89
N GLY A 132 -40.89 -20.64 9.97
CA GLY A 132 -40.10 -19.44 10.16
C GLY A 132 -38.61 -19.75 9.99
N MET A 133 -37.80 -18.73 9.75
CA MET A 133 -36.37 -18.86 9.57
C MET A 133 -35.66 -17.60 10.03
N GLU A 134 -34.46 -17.74 10.56
CA GLU A 134 -33.58 -16.63 10.92
C GLU A 134 -32.23 -16.81 10.25
N TYR A 135 -31.61 -15.71 9.81
CA TYR A 135 -30.19 -15.64 9.49
C TYR A 135 -29.47 -14.93 10.62
N THR A 136 -28.47 -15.61 11.20
CA THR A 136 -27.61 -15.03 12.23
C THR A 136 -26.15 -15.05 11.80
N SER A 137 -25.30 -14.37 12.56
CA SER A 137 -23.83 -14.39 12.39
C SER A 137 -23.44 -14.07 10.94
N MET A 138 -24.17 -13.14 10.32
CA MET A 138 -23.95 -12.79 8.94
C MET A 138 -22.55 -12.20 8.77
N ASN A 139 -21.87 -12.64 7.72
CA ASN A 139 -20.51 -12.24 7.42
C ASN A 139 -20.33 -12.18 5.92
N PHE A 140 -19.42 -11.32 5.46
CA PHE A 140 -19.10 -11.19 4.05
C PHE A 140 -17.60 -11.12 3.86
N ALA A 141 -17.13 -11.65 2.73
CA ALA A 141 -15.77 -11.44 2.27
C ALA A 141 -15.73 -10.25 1.33
N TYR A 142 -14.62 -9.52 1.34
CA TYR A 142 -14.43 -8.38 0.46
C TYR A 142 -13.03 -8.41 -0.17
N GLU A 143 -12.92 -7.66 -1.27
CA GLU A 143 -11.66 -7.33 -1.91
C GLU A 143 -11.52 -5.82 -2.00
N LEU A 144 -10.30 -5.32 -1.88
CA LEU A 144 -9.96 -3.91 -2.01
C LEU A 144 -9.00 -3.70 -3.17
N ARG A 145 -9.18 -2.58 -3.87
CA ARG A 145 -8.15 -1.96 -4.71
C ARG A 145 -7.84 -0.61 -4.11
N THR A 146 -6.61 -0.45 -3.64
CA THR A 146 -6.13 0.79 -3.04
C THR A 146 -5.60 1.74 -4.12
N PRO A 147 -5.64 3.07 -3.88
CA PRO A 147 -4.92 4.04 -4.71
C PRO A 147 -3.41 3.76 -4.69
N ASN A 148 -2.67 4.38 -5.61
CA ASN A 148 -1.21 4.23 -5.67
C ASN A 148 -0.56 5.10 -4.57
N PRO A 149 -0.02 4.50 -3.50
CA PRO A 149 0.52 5.26 -2.37
C PRO A 149 1.72 6.14 -2.77
N LEU A 150 2.42 5.86 -3.87
CA LEU A 150 3.56 6.65 -4.34
C LEU A 150 3.17 8.00 -4.96
N LYS A 151 1.89 8.18 -5.30
CA LYS A 151 1.36 9.41 -5.88
C LYS A 151 0.57 10.25 -4.89
N MET A 152 0.27 9.69 -3.73
CA MET A 152 -0.49 10.35 -2.68
C MET A 152 0.44 11.25 -1.87
N SER A 153 -0.09 12.26 -1.18
CA SER A 153 0.65 13.00 -0.17
C SER A 153 0.76 12.21 1.15
N SER A 154 1.86 12.37 1.90
CA SER A 154 2.03 11.79 3.24
C SER A 154 0.96 12.29 4.19
N GLY A 155 0.36 11.38 4.97
CA GLY A 155 -0.63 11.69 5.98
C GLY A 155 -1.81 10.74 5.94
N GLN A 156 -2.88 11.13 6.61
CA GLN A 156 -4.04 10.28 6.80
C GLN A 156 -5.15 10.66 5.82
N TYR A 157 -5.72 9.65 5.17
CA TYR A 157 -6.93 9.78 4.35
C TYR A 157 -8.08 9.06 5.03
N THR A 158 -9.24 9.70 5.07
CA THR A 158 -10.47 9.12 5.62
C THR A 158 -11.62 9.19 4.62
N GLY A 159 -12.49 8.19 4.66
CA GLY A 159 -13.68 8.13 3.81
C GLY A 159 -14.62 7.04 4.26
N SER A 160 -15.80 6.96 3.65
CA SER A 160 -16.77 5.93 3.96
C SER A 160 -17.56 5.51 2.74
N LEU A 161 -18.09 4.29 2.79
CA LEU A 161 -19.05 3.75 1.81
C LEU A 161 -20.22 3.15 2.56
N VAL A 162 -21.43 3.54 2.14
CA VAL A 162 -22.69 3.11 2.74
C VAL A 162 -23.39 2.12 1.83
N TYR A 163 -23.83 1.01 2.40
CA TYR A 163 -24.63 -0.03 1.76
C TYR A 163 -26.00 -0.12 2.41
N GLY A 164 -27.06 -0.21 1.60
CA GLY A 164 -28.40 -0.55 2.08
C GLY A 164 -28.59 -2.05 2.27
N ILE A 165 -29.42 -2.44 3.23
CA ILE A 165 -29.80 -3.83 3.48
C ILE A 165 -31.32 -3.93 3.52
N GLY A 166 -31.86 -4.93 2.83
CA GLY A 166 -33.28 -5.22 2.78
C GLY A 166 -33.77 -5.47 1.36
N PRO A 167 -35.08 -5.68 1.18
CA PRO A 167 -35.66 -5.98 -0.12
C PRO A 167 -35.31 -4.91 -1.16
N GLY A 168 -34.65 -5.33 -2.26
CA GLY A 168 -34.24 -4.46 -3.36
C GLY A 168 -33.09 -3.48 -3.05
N GLN A 169 -32.40 -3.64 -1.92
CA GLN A 169 -31.22 -2.84 -1.57
C GLN A 169 -29.91 -3.53 -2.02
N ASP A 170 -28.75 -2.96 -1.66
CA ASP A 170 -27.45 -3.53 -2.03
C ASP A 170 -27.29 -4.97 -1.54
N PHE A 171 -27.55 -5.20 -0.25
CA PHE A 171 -27.68 -6.53 0.34
C PHE A 171 -29.16 -6.88 0.42
N ASP A 172 -29.60 -7.76 -0.48
CA ASP A 172 -31.00 -8.17 -0.60
C ASP A 172 -31.13 -9.67 -0.33
N PHE A 173 -31.94 -9.99 0.70
CA PHE A 173 -32.20 -11.35 1.15
C PHE A 173 -33.61 -11.86 0.76
N GLY A 174 -34.26 -11.18 -0.18
CA GLY A 174 -35.61 -11.46 -0.64
C GLY A 174 -36.66 -10.67 0.12
N ASP A 175 -37.92 -11.01 -0.14
CA ASP A 175 -39.05 -10.24 0.41
C ASP A 175 -39.52 -10.77 1.77
N LEU A 176 -39.04 -11.96 2.14
CA LEU A 176 -39.39 -12.60 3.41
C LEU A 176 -38.36 -12.35 4.51
N MET A 177 -37.07 -12.24 4.18
CA MET A 177 -36.01 -12.13 5.17
C MET A 177 -35.70 -10.66 5.46
N ILE A 178 -36.23 -10.16 6.57
CA ILE A 178 -36.14 -8.75 6.96
C ILE A 178 -35.00 -8.56 7.97
N PRO A 179 -33.98 -7.74 7.65
CA PRO A 179 -32.88 -7.49 8.58
C PRO A 179 -33.33 -6.58 9.72
N ASN A 180 -32.71 -6.74 10.89
CA ASN A 180 -32.92 -5.85 12.04
C ASN A 180 -32.23 -4.48 11.90
N GLU A 181 -31.29 -4.37 10.97
CA GLU A 181 -30.57 -3.15 10.59
C GLU A 181 -30.71 -2.94 9.08
N SER A 182 -30.79 -1.69 8.64
CA SER A 182 -31.04 -1.36 7.22
C SER A 182 -29.80 -0.84 6.49
N VAL A 183 -28.67 -0.66 7.18
CA VAL A 183 -27.48 0.00 6.63
C VAL A 183 -26.19 -0.62 7.17
N ILE A 184 -25.17 -0.74 6.31
CA ILE A 184 -23.77 -0.93 6.70
C ILE A 184 -22.93 0.24 6.22
N THR A 185 -22.09 0.77 7.10
CA THR A 185 -21.08 1.77 6.74
C THR A 185 -19.68 1.16 6.85
N LEU A 186 -18.96 1.09 5.73
CA LEU A 186 -17.53 0.78 5.71
C LEU A 186 -16.75 2.08 5.84
N ASN A 187 -15.98 2.21 6.92
CA ASN A 187 -15.09 3.34 7.12
C ASN A 187 -13.68 2.97 6.65
N PHE A 188 -13.08 3.84 5.83
CA PHE A 188 -11.73 3.70 5.33
C PHE A 188 -10.82 4.69 6.04
N LYS A 189 -9.69 4.17 6.53
CA LYS A 189 -8.58 4.96 7.05
C LYS A 189 -7.30 4.44 6.41
N LEU A 190 -6.64 5.29 5.64
CA LEU A 190 -5.36 5.00 5.01
C LEU A 190 -4.32 5.92 5.65
N ASP A 191 -3.27 5.33 6.21
CA ASP A 191 -2.10 6.07 6.70
C ASP A 191 -0.99 5.93 5.65
N VAL A 192 -0.69 7.02 4.95
CA VAL A 192 0.37 7.08 3.93
C VAL A 192 1.62 7.66 4.55
N GLU A 193 2.67 6.84 4.62
CA GLU A 193 3.98 7.27 5.12
C GLU A 193 4.98 7.24 3.96
N HIS A 194 5.42 8.43 3.53
CA HIS A 194 6.58 8.49 2.67
C HIS A 194 7.87 8.40 3.48
N THR A 195 8.76 7.52 3.05
CA THR A 195 10.09 7.39 3.65
C THR A 195 11.07 8.09 2.74
N LEU A 196 11.74 9.14 3.24
CA LEU A 196 13.03 9.57 2.75
C LEU A 196 14.05 9.24 3.84
N LYS A 197 14.86 8.22 3.62
CA LYS A 197 15.87 7.76 4.56
C LYS A 197 17.20 7.63 3.86
N VAL A 198 18.23 8.25 4.43
CA VAL A 198 19.60 8.16 3.95
C VAL A 198 20.47 7.53 5.03
N GLU A 199 21.21 6.48 4.68
CA GLU A 199 22.16 5.80 5.56
C GLU A 199 23.57 5.91 4.99
N ILE A 200 24.47 6.54 5.74
CA ILE A 200 25.90 6.56 5.42
C ILE A 200 26.54 5.33 6.10
N PRO A 201 27.24 4.44 5.38
CA PRO A 201 27.94 3.32 5.98
C PRO A 201 28.94 3.77 7.07
N PRO A 202 29.23 2.94 8.08
CA PRO A 202 30.20 3.28 9.11
C PRO A 202 31.54 3.76 8.53
N GLY A 203 32.05 4.89 9.00
CA GLY A 203 33.27 5.53 8.50
C GLY A 203 33.10 6.35 7.21
N GLY A 204 31.92 6.33 6.59
CA GLY A 204 31.61 7.10 5.38
C GLY A 204 31.39 8.61 5.62
N ASN A 205 31.48 9.06 6.86
CA ASN A 205 31.43 10.47 7.25
C ASN A 205 32.80 11.16 7.17
N ARG A 206 33.89 10.42 6.93
CA ARG A 206 35.23 10.96 6.68
C ARG A 206 35.64 10.69 5.25
N VAL A 207 35.73 11.75 4.46
CA VAL A 207 36.11 11.69 3.05
C VAL A 207 37.57 12.11 2.92
N GLU A 208 38.43 11.18 2.51
CA GLU A 208 39.84 11.45 2.20
C GLU A 208 40.00 11.49 0.68
N LEU A 209 40.41 12.65 0.16
CA LEU A 209 40.66 12.85 -1.26
C LEU A 209 42.08 12.41 -1.59
N VAL A 210 42.22 11.47 -2.52
CA VAL A 210 43.52 10.93 -2.93
C VAL A 210 43.70 11.02 -4.45
N PRO A 211 44.95 11.05 -4.95
CA PRO A 211 45.21 10.97 -6.38
C PRO A 211 44.61 9.70 -6.98
N GLN A 212 44.18 9.77 -8.24
CA GLN A 212 43.67 8.61 -8.98
C GLN A 212 44.63 7.43 -9.05
N GLU A 213 45.92 7.71 -9.24
CA GLU A 213 46.98 6.69 -9.28
C GLU A 213 47.64 6.48 -7.92
N GLY A 214 47.06 7.05 -6.86
CA GLY A 214 47.65 7.11 -5.54
C GLY A 214 48.87 8.04 -5.45
N TRP A 215 49.37 8.21 -4.23
CA TRP A 215 50.50 9.10 -3.97
C TRP A 215 51.84 8.56 -4.48
N GLN A 216 51.97 7.24 -4.71
CA GLN A 216 53.22 6.61 -5.13
C GLN A 216 53.68 7.06 -6.53
N ALA A 217 52.75 7.26 -7.46
CA ALA A 217 53.08 7.71 -8.82
C ALA A 217 53.80 9.06 -8.81
N TRP A 218 53.33 10.00 -7.98
CA TRP A 218 53.96 11.30 -7.78
C TRP A 218 55.33 11.18 -7.11
N LEU A 219 55.43 10.39 -6.03
CA LEU A 219 56.69 10.21 -5.28
C LEU A 219 57.80 9.54 -6.11
N ASN A 220 57.45 8.62 -7.00
CA ASN A 220 58.41 7.84 -7.77
C ASN A 220 58.79 8.48 -9.12
N SER A 221 57.86 9.18 -9.78
CA SER A 221 58.04 9.69 -11.15
C SER A 221 58.03 11.21 -11.27
N GLY A 222 57.69 11.93 -10.19
CA GLY A 222 57.53 13.39 -10.20
C GLY A 222 56.26 13.89 -10.91
N SER A 223 55.43 12.99 -11.44
CA SER A 223 54.19 13.34 -12.12
C SER A 223 53.17 13.94 -11.15
N LYS A 224 52.88 15.24 -11.25
CA LYS A 224 51.87 15.91 -10.40
C LYS A 224 50.49 15.26 -10.61
N PRO A 225 49.72 14.96 -9.54
CA PRO A 225 48.35 14.46 -9.66
C PRO A 225 47.45 15.39 -10.48
N THR A 226 46.62 14.80 -11.34
CA THR A 226 45.67 15.55 -12.18
C THR A 226 44.36 15.86 -11.48
N ARG A 227 44.02 15.14 -10.41
CA ARG A 227 42.90 15.41 -9.52
C ARG A 227 43.08 14.67 -8.21
N LEU A 228 42.42 15.14 -7.15
CA LEU A 228 42.20 14.39 -5.92
C LEU A 228 40.72 14.06 -5.83
N PHE A 229 40.36 12.81 -5.58
CA PHE A 229 38.94 12.43 -5.60
C PHE A 229 38.60 11.34 -4.58
N ARG A 230 37.30 11.21 -4.28
CA ARG A 230 36.74 10.12 -3.49
C ARG A 230 35.28 9.91 -3.83
N ASP A 231 34.92 8.63 -4.02
CA ASP A 231 33.53 8.21 -4.12
C ASP A 231 33.03 7.72 -2.77
N GLN A 232 32.03 8.41 -2.22
CA GLN A 232 31.40 8.09 -0.95
C GLN A 232 30.01 7.48 -1.19
N ARG A 233 29.86 6.23 -0.78
CA ARG A 233 28.59 5.48 -0.88
C ARG A 233 27.62 5.92 0.21
N PHE A 234 26.33 5.89 -0.12
CA PHE A 234 25.21 5.97 0.82
C PHE A 234 24.09 5.03 0.38
N HIS A 235 23.21 4.63 1.30
CA HIS A 235 21.96 3.96 0.95
C HIS A 235 20.82 4.95 1.04
N ILE A 236 19.87 4.86 0.12
CA ILE A 236 18.66 5.67 0.11
C ILE A 236 17.43 4.79 -0.02
N SER A 237 16.44 5.05 0.85
CA SER A 237 15.06 4.63 0.66
C SER A 237 14.22 5.88 0.37
N ALA A 238 13.45 5.86 -0.71
CA ALA A 238 12.67 7.01 -1.17
C ALA A 238 11.35 6.53 -1.78
N SER A 239 10.23 7.06 -1.28
CA SER A 239 8.89 6.83 -1.84
C SER A 239 8.17 8.12 -2.26
N SER A 240 8.75 9.29 -2.00
CA SER A 240 8.27 10.60 -2.44
C SER A 240 9.37 11.37 -3.15
N ARG A 241 8.97 12.51 -3.74
CA ARG A 241 9.91 13.48 -4.30
C ARG A 241 10.75 14.11 -3.20
N PHE A 242 11.94 14.57 -3.56
CA PHE A 242 12.85 15.29 -2.67
C PHE A 242 13.80 16.17 -3.48
N LYS A 243 14.44 17.14 -2.83
CA LYS A 243 15.53 17.93 -3.39
C LYS A 243 16.83 17.67 -2.65
N MET A 244 17.96 18.01 -3.27
CA MET A 244 19.25 17.99 -2.60
C MET A 244 19.94 19.34 -2.68
N ARG A 245 20.64 19.72 -1.61
CA ARG A 245 21.46 20.94 -1.58
C ARG A 245 22.70 20.77 -0.68
N LEU A 246 23.65 21.67 -0.84
CA LEU A 246 24.86 21.73 -0.01
C LEU A 246 24.79 22.85 1.03
N GLU A 247 25.40 22.60 2.17
CA GLU A 247 25.87 23.61 3.11
C GLU A 247 27.36 23.32 3.41
N CYS A 248 28.17 24.37 3.51
CA CYS A 248 29.61 24.24 3.58
C CYS A 248 30.18 25.04 4.75
N GLN A 249 31.24 24.53 5.37
CA GLN A 249 32.06 25.31 6.30
C GLN A 249 32.81 26.45 5.58
N HIS A 250 33.38 26.14 4.42
CA HIS A 250 34.05 27.11 3.55
C HIS A 250 33.38 27.07 2.18
N VAL A 251 33.06 28.23 1.63
CA VAL A 251 32.38 28.37 0.34
C VAL A 251 33.36 28.87 -0.70
N SER A 252 33.34 28.26 -1.89
CA SER A 252 34.05 28.77 -3.07
C SER A 252 33.09 28.77 -4.25
N GLY A 253 32.66 29.97 -4.65
CA GLY A 253 31.62 30.14 -5.67
C GLY A 253 30.31 29.45 -5.26
N ASN A 254 29.90 28.46 -6.04
CA ASN A 254 28.67 27.68 -5.82
C ASN A 254 28.96 26.22 -5.42
N THR A 255 30.14 25.97 -4.83
CA THR A 255 30.50 24.69 -4.22
C THR A 255 31.23 24.88 -2.88
N CYS A 256 31.49 23.79 -2.16
CA CYS A 256 32.25 23.80 -0.92
C CYS A 256 33.76 23.93 -1.20
N ALA A 257 34.51 24.33 -0.18
CA ALA A 257 35.97 24.39 -0.21
C ALA A 257 36.58 23.68 0.99
N ILE A 258 37.84 23.26 0.83
CA ILE A 258 38.71 22.85 1.92
C ILE A 258 39.81 23.90 2.07
N SER A 259 40.22 24.17 3.31
CA SER A 259 41.20 25.21 3.61
C SER A 259 42.35 24.65 4.43
N GLU A 260 43.51 25.26 4.29
CA GLU A 260 44.64 25.02 5.18
C GLU A 260 44.65 26.03 6.32
N THR A 261 44.88 25.56 7.55
CA THR A 261 44.64 26.32 8.78
C THR A 261 45.66 27.45 9.03
N GLY A 262 46.87 27.37 8.47
CA GLY A 262 47.95 28.33 8.70
C GLY A 262 47.89 29.57 7.80
N THR A 263 47.68 29.36 6.50
CA THR A 263 47.68 30.41 5.47
C THR A 263 46.27 30.89 5.13
N GLY A 264 45.24 30.09 5.43
CA GLY A 264 43.86 30.34 5.00
C GLY A 264 43.64 30.10 3.50
N HIS A 265 44.63 29.55 2.79
CA HIS A 265 44.48 29.16 1.40
C HIS A 265 43.38 28.10 1.28
N ALA A 266 42.42 28.33 0.39
CA ALA A 266 41.25 27.48 0.22
C ALA A 266 41.08 27.08 -1.24
N VAL A 267 40.75 25.81 -1.45
CA VAL A 267 40.53 25.24 -2.78
C VAL A 267 39.12 24.66 -2.89
N PRO A 268 38.44 24.85 -4.04
CA PRO A 268 37.12 24.30 -4.27
C PRO A 268 37.14 22.77 -4.31
N VAL A 269 36.08 22.15 -3.79
CA VAL A 269 35.78 20.74 -3.93
C VAL A 269 34.49 20.63 -4.73
N ASP A 270 34.56 20.06 -5.92
CA ASP A 270 33.38 19.73 -6.73
C ASP A 270 32.70 18.51 -6.13
N ILE A 271 31.38 18.63 -5.90
CA ILE A 271 30.58 17.56 -5.32
C ILE A 271 29.47 17.21 -6.32
N LYS A 272 29.38 15.93 -6.67
CA LYS A 272 28.36 15.41 -7.59
C LYS A 272 27.62 14.24 -6.96
N VAL A 273 26.42 13.96 -7.44
CA VAL A 273 25.60 12.83 -6.97
C VAL A 273 25.22 11.91 -8.13
N THR A 274 25.27 10.61 -7.85
CA THR A 274 24.66 9.56 -8.66
C THR A 274 23.62 8.86 -7.81
N LEU A 275 22.38 8.81 -8.30
CA LEU A 275 21.27 8.15 -7.62
C LEU A 275 21.01 6.76 -8.23
N PRO A 276 20.51 5.80 -7.42
CA PRO A 276 20.16 4.48 -7.92
C PRO A 276 19.03 4.52 -8.95
N GLU A 277 18.94 3.46 -9.74
CA GLU A 277 17.80 3.20 -10.62
C GLU A 277 16.49 3.30 -9.83
N GLY A 278 15.49 3.94 -10.45
CA GLY A 278 14.22 4.27 -9.83
C GLY A 278 14.13 5.72 -9.34
N LEU A 279 15.26 6.42 -9.15
CA LEU A 279 15.28 7.86 -8.88
C LEU A 279 15.70 8.62 -10.14
N THR A 280 14.88 9.59 -10.53
CA THR A 280 15.09 10.41 -11.74
C THR A 280 14.93 11.88 -11.42
N ASP A 281 15.44 12.75 -12.29
CA ASP A 281 15.14 14.18 -12.21
C ASP A 281 13.71 14.51 -12.67
N ALA A 282 13.35 15.79 -12.64
CA ALA A 282 12.04 16.26 -13.10
C ALA A 282 11.69 15.86 -14.54
N GLY A 283 12.69 15.67 -15.40
CA GLY A 283 12.53 15.24 -16.79
C GLY A 283 12.52 13.72 -16.98
N GLY A 284 12.56 12.95 -15.89
CA GLY A 284 12.62 11.48 -15.93
C GLY A 284 13.99 10.93 -16.35
N GLN A 285 15.04 11.76 -16.35
CA GLN A 285 16.38 11.30 -16.73
C GLN A 285 17.09 10.65 -15.53
N PRO A 286 17.92 9.63 -15.76
CA PRO A 286 18.82 9.09 -14.74
C PRO A 286 19.72 10.18 -14.16
N VAL A 287 19.98 10.11 -12.86
CA VAL A 287 20.86 11.05 -12.17
C VAL A 287 22.23 10.41 -12.03
N ASP A 288 23.14 10.77 -12.94
CA ASP A 288 24.53 10.32 -12.96
C ASP A 288 25.47 11.53 -12.92
N GLN A 289 26.39 11.52 -11.94
CA GLN A 289 27.34 12.60 -11.65
C GLN A 289 26.75 14.02 -11.74
N ARG A 290 25.51 14.21 -11.27
CA ARG A 290 24.83 15.51 -11.27
C ARG A 290 25.52 16.44 -10.26
N PRO A 291 25.98 17.64 -10.65
CA PRO A 291 26.58 18.59 -9.70
C PRO A 291 25.60 18.96 -8.60
N LEU A 292 26.06 18.85 -7.34
CA LEU A 292 25.38 19.40 -6.18
C LEU A 292 25.91 20.81 -5.94
N ARG A 293 25.00 21.77 -5.79
CA ARG A 293 25.32 23.20 -5.67
C ARG A 293 24.71 23.78 -4.40
N LEU A 294 25.24 24.89 -3.92
CA LEU A 294 24.70 25.58 -2.73
C LEU A 294 23.34 26.20 -3.03
N ASP A 295 23.16 26.74 -4.24
CA ASP A 295 21.88 27.30 -4.69
C ASP A 295 20.82 26.25 -5.08
N GLY A 296 21.18 24.96 -5.08
CA GLY A 296 20.30 23.86 -5.44
C GLY A 296 20.03 23.69 -6.94
N SER A 297 20.70 24.48 -7.80
CA SER A 297 20.44 24.43 -9.24
C SER A 297 20.79 23.07 -9.86
N GLY A 298 19.85 22.50 -10.61
CA GLY A 298 19.94 21.18 -11.23
C GLY A 298 19.64 19.99 -10.30
N THR A 299 19.33 20.24 -9.02
CA THR A 299 18.95 19.25 -8.00
C THR A 299 17.70 19.68 -7.20
N GLU A 300 16.86 20.49 -7.82
CA GLU A 300 15.63 21.06 -7.24
C GLU A 300 14.53 20.02 -7.05
N LEU A 301 14.57 18.94 -7.84
CA LEU A 301 13.57 17.88 -7.78
C LEU A 301 14.12 16.55 -8.29
N PHE A 302 14.08 15.56 -7.41
CA PHE A 302 14.20 14.15 -7.73
C PHE A 302 12.89 13.45 -7.40
N GLN A 303 12.54 12.44 -8.20
CA GLN A 303 11.30 11.70 -8.03
C GLN A 303 11.49 10.19 -8.23
N PRO A 304 10.85 9.37 -7.38
CA PRO A 304 10.83 7.93 -7.55
C PRO A 304 9.83 7.51 -8.65
N GLY A 305 10.27 6.70 -9.61
CA GLY A 305 9.38 6.01 -10.55
C GLY A 305 8.67 4.79 -9.91
N PHE A 306 9.28 4.22 -8.87
CA PHE A 306 8.75 3.16 -8.02
C PHE A 306 9.39 3.29 -6.63
N TYR A 307 8.87 2.56 -5.64
CA TYR A 307 9.46 2.57 -4.30
C TYR A 307 10.92 2.09 -4.35
N VAL A 308 11.84 2.97 -3.94
CA VAL A 308 13.25 2.65 -3.82
C VAL A 308 13.51 2.27 -2.36
N ASP A 309 13.90 1.02 -2.12
CA ASP A 309 14.29 0.55 -0.80
C ASP A 309 15.78 0.27 -0.71
N ARG A 310 16.45 1.03 0.16
CA ARG A 310 17.84 0.85 0.59
C ARG A 310 18.79 0.59 -0.57
N ARG A 311 18.63 1.33 -1.66
CA ARG A 311 19.48 1.22 -2.85
C ARG A 311 20.73 2.08 -2.69
N LEU A 312 21.80 1.68 -3.37
CA LEU A 312 23.10 2.33 -3.29
C LEU A 312 23.13 3.60 -4.17
N GLY A 313 23.41 4.74 -3.55
CA GLY A 313 23.80 5.99 -4.23
C GLY A 313 25.27 6.33 -3.98
N MET A 314 25.77 7.32 -4.72
CA MET A 314 27.17 7.75 -4.65
C MET A 314 27.28 9.27 -4.66
N LEU A 315 28.07 9.80 -3.72
CA LEU A 315 28.56 11.17 -3.75
C LEU A 315 30.00 11.14 -4.27
N HIS A 316 30.29 11.96 -5.28
CA HIS A 316 31.61 12.09 -5.87
C HIS A 316 32.21 13.41 -5.41
N PHE A 317 33.36 13.34 -4.74
CA PHE A 317 34.12 14.51 -4.31
C PHE A 317 35.37 14.63 -5.17
N GLU A 318 35.67 15.81 -5.69
CA GLU A 318 36.83 16.03 -6.55
C GLU A 318 37.45 17.42 -6.34
N VAL A 319 38.78 17.49 -6.32
CA VAL A 319 39.55 18.72 -6.49
C VAL A 319 40.25 18.64 -7.85
N ALA A 320 39.95 19.61 -8.71
CA ALA A 320 40.45 19.66 -10.08
C ALA A 320 41.94 20.01 -10.15
N ARG A 321 42.58 19.63 -11.27
CA ARG A 321 44.03 19.78 -11.51
C ARG A 321 44.63 21.12 -11.09
N GLY A 322 44.03 22.24 -11.52
CA GLY A 322 44.57 23.57 -11.25
C GLY A 322 44.70 23.84 -9.76
N SER A 323 43.67 23.50 -8.99
CA SER A 323 43.69 23.63 -7.52
C SER A 323 44.64 22.64 -6.87
N VAL A 324 44.83 21.43 -7.41
CA VAL A 324 45.85 20.51 -6.90
C VAL A 324 47.25 21.07 -7.09
N GLU A 325 47.53 21.70 -8.24
CA GLU A 325 48.82 22.35 -8.50
C GLU A 325 49.08 23.47 -7.49
N GLU A 326 48.08 24.31 -7.19
CA GLU A 326 48.13 25.34 -6.15
C GLU A 326 48.38 24.74 -4.74
N MET A 327 47.71 23.64 -4.40
CA MET A 327 47.90 22.95 -3.11
C MET A 327 49.33 22.45 -2.92
N LEU A 328 49.95 21.93 -3.99
CA LEU A 328 51.32 21.40 -3.94
C LEU A 328 52.35 22.52 -3.82
N ASP A 329 52.10 23.65 -4.48
CA ASP A 329 53.02 24.78 -4.49
C ASP A 329 52.91 25.63 -3.20
N SER A 330 51.81 25.51 -2.43
CA SER A 330 51.58 26.29 -1.20
C SER A 330 52.43 25.84 0.01
N GLY A 331 53.05 24.65 -0.04
CA GLY A 331 53.78 24.08 1.10
C GLY A 331 52.89 23.68 2.30
N ALA A 332 51.57 23.64 2.09
CA ALA A 332 50.58 23.25 3.09
C ALA A 332 50.74 21.79 3.52
N LYS A 333 50.53 21.52 4.82
CA LYS A 333 50.59 20.15 5.36
C LYS A 333 49.27 19.38 5.20
N ALA A 334 48.14 20.07 5.29
CA ALA A 334 46.81 19.47 5.20
C ALA A 334 45.77 20.52 4.84
N TYR A 335 44.76 20.09 4.07
CA TYR A 335 43.55 20.86 3.81
C TYR A 335 42.37 20.13 4.45
N THR A 336 41.54 20.86 5.18
CA THR A 336 40.36 20.30 5.86
C THR A 336 39.15 21.21 5.69
N GLY A 337 37.97 20.62 5.82
CA GLY A 337 36.70 21.32 5.72
C GLY A 337 35.53 20.36 5.96
N SER A 338 34.38 20.92 6.29
CA SER A 338 33.15 20.17 6.51
C SER A 338 32.13 20.49 5.42
N VAL A 339 31.49 19.43 4.93
CA VAL A 339 30.39 19.49 3.95
C VAL A 339 29.17 18.85 4.57
N THR A 340 28.04 19.54 4.50
CA THR A 340 26.72 19.01 4.84
C THR A 340 25.93 18.84 3.55
N VAL A 341 25.53 17.60 3.26
CA VAL A 341 24.60 17.30 2.17
C VAL A 341 23.21 17.14 2.76
N ILE A 342 22.24 17.86 2.21
CA ILE A 342 20.87 17.88 2.71
C ILE A 342 19.98 17.22 1.68
N TRP A 343 19.22 16.21 2.12
CA TRP A 343 18.12 15.61 1.37
C TRP A 343 16.82 16.08 2.03
N ASP A 344 15.98 16.77 1.26
CA ASP A 344 14.79 17.44 1.79
C ASP A 344 13.55 16.93 1.05
N SER A 345 12.61 16.32 1.80
CA SER A 345 11.34 15.82 1.28
C SER A 345 10.31 16.92 1.05
N GLU A 346 10.55 18.14 1.54
CA GLU A 346 9.70 19.30 1.26
C GLU A 346 10.11 19.90 -0.08
N VAL A 347 9.31 19.67 -1.12
CA VAL A 347 9.53 20.15 -2.50
C VAL A 347 8.26 20.73 -3.09
#